data_AF-K0BZX3-F1
#
_entry.id   AF-K0BZX3-F1
#
_cell.length_a   1.000
_cell.length_b   1.000
_cell.length_c   1.000
_cell.angle_alpha   90.00
_cell.angle_beta   90.00
_cell.angle_gamma   90.00
#
_symmetry.space_group_name_H-M   'P 1'
#
loop_
_entity.id
_entity.type
_entity.pdbx_description
1 polymer ?
#
loop_
_entity_poly.entity_id
_entity_poly.type
_entity_poly.pdbx_seq_one_letter_code
_entity_poly.pdbx_strand_id
1 'polypeptide(L)'
;GRGAGLGVLVKSGQALQAAQGVRAIVFDKTGTLTHGTPRLTDIVTIGGADEADALRLAAAAESSSEHPLATAITARAKEDGVRLPRVENFEALYGRGLSAQVEGQTVLVGNEACMREGGVDGLDAPEVGEKAAALAAEAKTVLHMAVDGRMTALLAVADTMREEAPEVVAELKRMGLKVVMLTGDSEETARAVAAKVGIDDVAARVLPERKAEVVRELQQQGLSVAMAGDG
;
A
#
# COMPACT_ATOMS: atom_id res chain seq x y z
N GLY A 1 -19.99 -17.85 24.46
CA GLY A 1 -19.88 -16.61 25.27
C GLY A 1 -20.37 -15.42 24.46
N ARG A 2 -20.76 -14.31 25.11
CA ARG A 2 -21.38 -13.14 24.45
C ARG A 2 -20.59 -12.60 23.24
N GLY A 3 -19.26 -12.58 23.31
CA GLY A 3 -18.40 -12.15 22.19
C GLY A 3 -18.56 -12.98 20.92
N ALA A 4 -18.65 -14.32 21.02
CA ALA A 4 -18.85 -15.19 19.85
C ALA A 4 -20.21 -14.95 19.18
N GLY A 5 -21.24 -14.57 19.95
CA GLY A 5 -22.55 -14.17 19.42
C GLY A 5 -22.52 -12.81 18.71
N LEU A 6 -21.44 -12.04 18.85
CA LEU A 6 -21.17 -10.77 18.17
C LEU A 6 -20.08 -10.91 17.10
N GLY A 7 -19.68 -12.14 16.75
CA GLY A 7 -18.61 -12.38 15.78
C GLY A 7 -17.18 -12.13 16.31
N VAL A 8 -17.00 -11.91 17.62
CA VAL A 8 -15.69 -11.64 18.24
C VAL A 8 -15.15 -12.91 18.89
N LEU A 9 -14.04 -13.42 18.35
CA LEU A 9 -13.31 -14.56 18.90
C LEU A 9 -12.15 -14.08 19.78
N VAL A 10 -12.23 -14.33 21.08
CA VAL A 10 -11.19 -13.94 22.04
C VAL A 10 -10.33 -15.16 22.39
N LYS A 11 -9.03 -15.10 22.11
CA LYS A 11 -8.09 -16.21 22.33
C LYS A 11 -7.75 -16.48 23.81
N SER A 12 -7.91 -15.51 24.70
CA SER A 12 -7.65 -15.68 26.14
C SER A 12 -8.44 -14.69 27.01
N GLY A 13 -8.71 -15.05 28.27
CA GLY A 13 -9.32 -14.12 29.24
C GLY A 13 -8.47 -12.89 29.53
N GLN A 14 -7.14 -13.03 29.46
CA GLN A 14 -6.19 -11.93 29.62
C GLN A 14 -6.35 -10.88 28.51
N ALA A 15 -6.59 -11.29 27.27
CA ALA A 15 -6.84 -10.35 26.17
C ALA A 15 -8.12 -9.54 26.39
N LEU A 16 -9.18 -10.17 26.92
CA LEU A 16 -10.43 -9.47 27.25
C LEU A 16 -10.22 -8.43 28.35
N GLN A 17 -9.44 -8.78 29.37
CA GLN A 17 -9.13 -7.86 30.46
C GLN A 17 -8.22 -6.70 30.01
N ALA A 18 -7.23 -6.99 29.16
CA ALA A 18 -6.34 -5.99 28.59
C ALA A 18 -7.09 -4.99 27.70
N ALA A 19 -8.10 -5.43 26.96
CA ALA A 19 -8.90 -4.58 26.08
C ALA A 19 -9.55 -3.39 26.81
N GLN A 20 -9.91 -3.55 28.10
CA GLN A 20 -10.46 -2.45 28.91
C GLN A 20 -9.46 -1.30 29.11
N GLY A 21 -8.17 -1.60 29.15
CA GLY A 21 -7.10 -0.62 29.43
C GLY A 21 -6.59 0.12 28.20
N VAL A 22 -7.00 -0.28 27.00
CA VAL A 22 -6.52 0.27 25.73
C VAL A 22 -6.82 1.76 25.64
N ARG A 23 -5.82 2.55 25.24
CA ARG A 23 -5.89 4.00 25.05
C ARG A 23 -5.58 4.44 23.62
N ALA A 24 -4.94 3.57 22.84
CA ALA A 24 -4.69 3.79 21.43
C ALA A 24 -4.97 2.53 20.61
N ILE A 25 -5.47 2.71 19.40
CA ILE A 25 -5.63 1.65 18.40
C ILE A 25 -4.87 2.01 17.13
N VAL A 26 -4.02 1.10 16.67
CA VAL A 26 -3.29 1.19 15.42
C VAL A 26 -3.98 0.30 14.40
N PHE A 27 -4.45 0.88 13.30
CA PHE A 27 -5.00 0.14 12.18
C PHE A 27 -3.93 -0.04 11.11
N ASP A 28 -3.69 -1.27 10.68
CA ASP A 28 -3.12 -1.49 9.35
C ASP A 28 -4.12 -1.00 8.30
N LYS A 29 -3.65 -0.42 7.20
CA LYS A 29 -4.54 0.06 6.15
C LYS A 29 -5.17 -1.11 5.39
N THR A 30 -4.31 -1.89 4.73
CA THR A 30 -4.72 -2.94 3.79
C THR A 30 -5.43 -4.06 4.54
N GLY A 31 -6.57 -4.54 4.02
CA GLY A 31 -7.34 -5.66 4.59
C GLY A 31 -8.15 -5.32 5.85
N THR A 32 -7.79 -4.24 6.56
CA THR A 32 -8.48 -3.82 7.79
C THR A 32 -9.36 -2.60 7.58
N LEU A 33 -8.81 -1.45 7.16
CA LEU A 33 -9.62 -0.27 6.77
C LEU A 33 -10.16 -0.40 5.34
N THR A 34 -9.51 -1.23 4.54
CA THR A 34 -9.90 -1.59 3.18
C THR A 34 -10.27 -3.07 3.10
N HIS A 35 -10.80 -3.51 1.95
CA HIS A 35 -11.19 -4.89 1.74
C HIS A 35 -10.00 -5.86 1.55
N GLY A 36 -8.78 -5.35 1.33
CA GLY A 36 -7.60 -6.17 1.10
C GLY A 36 -7.56 -6.77 -0.29
N THR A 37 -8.30 -6.19 -1.24
CA THR A 37 -8.40 -6.68 -2.62
C THR A 37 -7.98 -5.58 -3.59
N PRO A 38 -6.69 -5.20 -3.60
CA PRO A 38 -6.20 -4.14 -4.46
C PRO A 38 -6.44 -4.45 -5.96
N ARG A 39 -6.67 -3.39 -6.74
CA ARG A 39 -6.89 -3.42 -8.18
C ARG A 39 -6.04 -2.33 -8.83
N LEU A 40 -5.38 -2.65 -9.95
CA LEU A 40 -4.76 -1.64 -10.80
C LEU A 40 -5.87 -0.83 -11.48
N THR A 41 -6.01 0.44 -11.12
CA THR A 41 -7.09 1.32 -11.61
C THR A 41 -6.63 2.22 -12.74
N ASP A 42 -5.38 2.67 -12.72
CA ASP A 42 -4.86 3.64 -13.68
C ASP A 42 -3.44 3.27 -14.09
N ILE A 43 -3.12 3.49 -15.37
CA ILE A 43 -1.78 3.45 -15.93
C ILE A 43 -1.57 4.79 -16.61
N VAL A 44 -0.67 5.59 -16.06
CA VAL A 44 -0.39 6.93 -16.61
C VAL A 44 0.98 6.92 -17.22
N THR A 45 1.05 6.93 -18.55
CA THR A 45 2.31 6.89 -19.27
C THR A 45 3.03 8.26 -19.25
N ILE A 46 4.34 8.19 -19.33
CA ILE A 46 5.28 9.32 -19.29
C ILE A 46 6.14 9.25 -20.55
N GLY A 47 6.47 10.41 -21.14
CA GLY A 47 7.37 10.47 -22.30
C GLY A 47 6.83 9.79 -23.57
N GLY A 48 5.51 9.61 -23.68
CA GLY A 48 4.87 9.01 -24.85
C GLY A 48 4.97 7.48 -24.92
N ALA A 49 5.27 6.81 -23.79
CA ALA A 49 5.19 5.35 -23.70
C ALA A 49 3.76 4.85 -23.98
N ASP A 50 3.66 3.63 -24.51
CA ASP A 50 2.38 2.96 -24.76
C ASP A 50 1.85 2.29 -23.49
N GLU A 51 0.56 2.44 -23.23
CA GLU A 51 -0.10 1.96 -22.02
C GLU A 51 -0.14 0.42 -21.97
N ALA A 52 -0.39 -0.22 -23.11
CA ALA A 52 -0.46 -1.68 -23.19
C ALA A 52 0.93 -2.30 -22.99
N ASP A 53 1.98 -1.69 -23.54
CA ASP A 53 3.35 -2.12 -23.27
C ASP A 53 3.77 -1.89 -21.81
N ALA A 54 3.38 -0.76 -21.20
CA ALA A 54 3.61 -0.52 -19.78
C ALA A 54 2.96 -1.62 -18.91
N LEU A 55 1.68 -1.94 -19.16
CA LEU A 55 0.98 -3.02 -18.46
C LEU A 55 1.68 -4.37 -18.67
N ARG A 56 2.04 -4.69 -19.92
CA ARG A 56 2.65 -5.97 -20.30
C ARG A 56 3.99 -6.19 -19.62
N LEU A 57 4.87 -5.18 -19.65
CA LEU A 57 6.19 -5.24 -19.03
C LEU A 57 6.10 -5.25 -17.49
N ALA A 58 5.25 -4.38 -16.90
CA ALA A 58 5.05 -4.35 -15.46
C ALA A 58 4.50 -5.68 -14.94
N ALA A 59 3.46 -6.23 -15.58
CA ALA A 59 2.88 -7.50 -15.17
C ALA A 59 3.85 -8.68 -15.35
N ALA A 60 4.70 -8.66 -16.37
CA ALA A 60 5.74 -9.67 -16.53
C ALA A 60 6.78 -9.59 -15.39
N ALA A 61 7.24 -8.39 -15.06
CA ALA A 61 8.21 -8.17 -13.98
C ALA A 61 7.63 -8.54 -12.60
N GLU A 62 6.35 -8.24 -12.36
CA GLU A 62 5.61 -8.55 -11.13
C GLU A 62 5.18 -10.02 -11.04
N SER A 63 5.28 -10.82 -12.11
CA SER A 63 4.77 -12.20 -12.15
C SER A 63 5.42 -13.17 -11.16
N SER A 64 6.60 -12.82 -10.64
CA SER A 64 7.34 -13.60 -9.64
C SER A 64 7.16 -13.10 -8.21
N SER A 65 6.34 -12.06 -8.00
CA SER A 65 6.09 -11.44 -6.70
C SER A 65 4.74 -11.87 -6.13
N GLU A 66 4.72 -12.26 -4.85
CA GLU A 66 3.48 -12.59 -4.11
C GLU A 66 2.84 -11.35 -3.44
N HIS A 67 3.41 -10.16 -3.67
CA HIS A 67 2.91 -8.94 -3.04
C HIS A 67 1.49 -8.61 -3.52
N PRO A 68 0.58 -8.10 -2.66
CA PRO A 68 -0.79 -7.76 -3.08
C PRO A 68 -0.85 -6.77 -4.26
N LEU A 69 0.07 -5.80 -4.32
CA LEU A 69 0.16 -4.86 -5.44
C LEU A 69 0.59 -5.55 -6.75
N ALA A 70 1.53 -6.50 -6.68
CA ALA A 70 1.97 -7.32 -7.81
C ALA A 70 0.80 -8.15 -8.36
N THR A 71 0.03 -8.74 -7.45
CA THR A 71 -1.17 -9.52 -7.76
C THR A 71 -2.21 -8.62 -8.46
N ALA A 72 -2.37 -7.37 -8.04
CA ALA A 72 -3.30 -6.44 -8.69
C ALA A 72 -2.90 -6.10 -10.14
N ILE A 73 -1.60 -5.90 -10.39
CA ILE A 73 -1.07 -5.61 -11.74
C ILE A 73 -1.21 -6.84 -12.65
N THR A 74 -0.78 -8.00 -12.18
CA THR A 74 -0.87 -9.27 -12.95
C THR A 74 -2.32 -9.69 -13.20
N ALA A 75 -3.23 -9.47 -12.25
CA ALA A 75 -4.65 -9.70 -12.45
C ALA A 75 -5.22 -8.82 -13.57
N ARG A 76 -4.88 -7.52 -13.59
CA ARG A 76 -5.32 -6.63 -14.65
C ARG A 76 -4.82 -7.05 -16.03
N ALA A 77 -3.55 -7.41 -16.15
CA ALA A 77 -2.99 -7.92 -17.41
C ALA A 77 -3.71 -9.20 -17.88
N LYS A 78 -4.09 -10.08 -16.95
CA LYS A 78 -4.86 -11.30 -17.27
C LYS A 78 -6.29 -10.98 -17.74
N GLU A 79 -6.96 -10.02 -17.10
CA GLU A 79 -8.29 -9.53 -17.51
C GLU A 79 -8.26 -8.95 -18.92
N ASP A 80 -7.21 -8.21 -19.26
CA ASP A 80 -6.99 -7.60 -20.57
C ASP A 80 -6.46 -8.61 -21.62
N GLY A 81 -6.29 -9.89 -21.25
CA GLY A 81 -5.84 -10.95 -22.16
C GLY A 81 -4.37 -10.82 -22.59
N VAL A 82 -3.56 -10.06 -21.85
CA VAL A 82 -2.15 -9.81 -22.15
C VAL A 82 -1.34 -11.09 -21.95
N ARG A 83 -0.54 -11.45 -22.97
CA ARG A 83 0.44 -12.52 -22.84
C ARG A 83 1.70 -11.98 -22.19
N LEU A 84 2.04 -12.52 -21.02
CA LEU A 84 3.22 -12.09 -20.29
C LEU A 84 4.48 -12.71 -20.92
N PRO A 85 5.47 -11.90 -21.33
CA PRO A 85 6.79 -12.40 -21.70
C PRO A 85 7.50 -13.12 -20.55
N ARG A 86 8.54 -13.88 -20.89
CA ARG A 86 9.39 -14.53 -19.88
C ARG A 86 10.18 -13.47 -19.12
N VAL A 87 10.23 -13.64 -17.80
CA VAL A 87 11.05 -12.83 -16.89
C VAL A 87 12.38 -13.52 -16.59
N GLU A 88 13.44 -12.74 -16.51
CA GLU A 88 14.79 -13.16 -16.13
C GLU A 88 15.35 -12.20 -15.08
N ASN A 89 16.36 -12.62 -14.32
CA ASN A 89 17.09 -11.77 -13.36
C ASN A 89 16.17 -10.98 -12.41
N PHE A 90 15.10 -11.60 -11.93
CA PHE A 90 14.19 -10.99 -10.95
C PHE A 90 14.92 -10.73 -9.63
N GLU A 91 14.79 -9.52 -9.13
CA GLU A 91 15.30 -9.08 -7.84
C GLU A 91 14.22 -8.31 -7.07
N ALA A 92 13.88 -8.81 -5.87
CA ALA A 92 13.00 -8.10 -4.96
C ALA A 92 13.78 -7.04 -4.17
N LEU A 93 13.40 -5.78 -4.34
CA LEU A 93 13.97 -4.64 -3.62
C LEU A 93 13.08 -4.35 -2.40
N TYR A 94 13.29 -5.10 -1.32
CA TYR A 94 12.47 -5.05 -0.11
C TYR A 94 12.13 -3.62 0.35
N GLY A 95 10.84 -3.34 0.50
CA GLY A 95 10.34 -2.03 0.93
C GLY A 95 10.35 -0.93 -0.15
N ARG A 96 10.83 -1.23 -1.36
CA ARG A 96 10.98 -0.28 -2.45
C ARG A 96 10.29 -0.72 -3.73
N GLY A 97 10.41 -1.98 -4.12
CA GLY A 97 9.88 -2.47 -5.38
C GLY A 97 10.58 -3.73 -5.87
N LEU A 98 10.81 -3.81 -7.17
CA LEU A 98 11.52 -4.90 -7.83
C LEU A 98 12.27 -4.40 -9.07
N SER A 99 13.24 -5.19 -9.50
CA SER A 99 13.91 -5.11 -10.79
C SER A 99 13.79 -6.46 -11.50
N ALA A 100 13.64 -6.46 -12.82
CA ALA A 100 13.66 -7.67 -13.61
C ALA A 100 14.10 -7.39 -15.06
N GLN A 101 14.52 -8.43 -15.77
CA GLN A 101 14.69 -8.37 -17.23
C GLN A 101 13.50 -9.00 -17.94
N VAL A 102 12.95 -8.27 -18.91
CA VAL A 102 11.83 -8.69 -19.73
C VAL A 102 12.18 -8.38 -21.18
N GLU A 103 12.25 -9.42 -22.03
CA GLU A 103 12.61 -9.26 -23.46
C GLU A 103 13.94 -8.53 -23.70
N GLY A 104 14.89 -8.66 -22.75
CA GLY A 104 16.19 -7.99 -22.80
C GLY A 104 16.19 -6.55 -22.29
N GLN A 105 15.04 -6.04 -21.85
CA GLN A 105 14.90 -4.70 -21.24
C GLN A 105 14.92 -4.80 -19.72
N THR A 106 15.58 -3.86 -19.07
CA THR A 106 15.58 -3.76 -17.60
C THR A 106 14.33 -3.00 -17.17
N VAL A 107 13.44 -3.69 -16.46
CA VAL A 107 12.19 -3.14 -15.93
C VAL A 107 12.34 -2.95 -14.42
N LEU A 108 12.08 -1.73 -13.96
CA LEU A 108 12.04 -1.38 -12.55
C LEU A 108 10.62 -0.95 -12.19
N VAL A 109 10.04 -1.52 -11.14
CA VAL A 109 8.71 -1.13 -10.62
C VAL A 109 8.83 -0.90 -9.12
N GLY A 110 8.35 0.23 -8.61
CA GLY A 110 8.46 0.52 -7.17
C GLY A 110 8.10 1.94 -6.77
N ASN A 111 8.43 2.32 -5.54
CA ASN A 111 8.27 3.69 -5.05
C ASN A 111 9.36 4.63 -5.60
N GLU A 112 9.27 5.92 -5.26
CA GLU A 112 10.24 6.93 -5.68
C GLU A 112 11.69 6.60 -5.24
N ALA A 113 11.88 5.96 -4.07
CA ALA A 113 13.20 5.55 -3.61
C ALA A 113 13.80 4.47 -4.52
N CYS A 114 12.99 3.53 -5.01
CA CYS A 114 13.38 2.54 -6.01
C CYS A 114 13.95 3.24 -7.26
N MET A 115 13.22 4.22 -7.80
CA MET A 115 13.62 4.95 -9.01
C MET A 115 14.90 5.77 -8.81
N ARG A 116 15.02 6.44 -7.67
CA ARG A 116 16.20 7.25 -7.33
C ARG A 116 17.45 6.39 -7.16
N GLU A 117 17.34 5.25 -6.47
CA GLU A 117 18.44 4.28 -6.32
C GLU A 117 18.82 3.63 -7.66
N GLY A 118 17.84 3.39 -8.53
CA GLY A 118 18.04 2.89 -9.88
C GLY A 118 18.63 3.91 -10.87
N GLY A 119 18.82 5.17 -10.45
CA GLY A 119 19.37 6.23 -11.31
C GLY A 119 18.47 6.55 -12.51
N VAL A 120 17.15 6.49 -12.33
CA VAL A 120 16.18 6.63 -13.42
C VAL A 120 16.10 8.07 -13.92
N ASP A 121 16.30 8.24 -15.23
CA ASP A 121 16.13 9.50 -15.95
C ASP A 121 14.64 9.88 -16.04
N GLY A 122 14.35 11.17 -15.83
CA GLY A 122 12.99 11.73 -15.94
C GLY A 122 12.14 11.63 -14.69
N LEU A 123 12.66 11.08 -13.57
CA LEU A 123 11.97 11.02 -12.28
C LEU A 123 11.57 12.42 -11.78
N ASP A 124 12.48 13.39 -11.86
CA ASP A 124 12.26 14.76 -11.38
C ASP A 124 11.50 15.64 -12.38
N ALA A 125 10.97 15.07 -13.47
CA ALA A 125 10.16 15.83 -14.41
C ALA A 125 8.86 16.29 -13.73
N PRO A 126 8.45 17.58 -13.86
CA PRO A 126 7.26 18.10 -13.18
C PRO A 126 6.00 17.27 -13.43
N GLU A 127 5.82 16.79 -14.66
CA GLU A 127 4.69 15.95 -15.06
C GLU A 127 4.57 14.65 -14.22
N VAL A 128 5.70 14.02 -13.85
CA VAL A 128 5.71 12.79 -13.03
C VAL A 128 5.19 13.11 -11.63
N GLY A 129 5.73 14.16 -11.00
CA GLY A 129 5.31 14.59 -9.67
C GLY A 129 3.85 15.02 -9.60
N GLU A 130 3.39 15.81 -10.58
CA GLU A 130 2.00 16.29 -10.65
C GLU A 130 1.00 15.13 -10.82
N LYS A 131 1.29 14.19 -11.73
CA LYS A 131 0.43 13.02 -11.96
C LYS A 131 0.41 12.08 -10.76
N ALA A 132 1.58 11.83 -10.14
CA ALA A 132 1.67 11.00 -8.95
C ALA A 132 0.89 11.62 -7.78
N ALA A 133 1.01 12.94 -7.58
CA ALA A 133 0.28 13.65 -6.54
C ALA A 133 -1.23 13.62 -6.76
N ALA A 134 -1.70 13.77 -8.01
CA ALA A 134 -3.11 13.68 -8.34
C ALA A 134 -3.69 12.28 -7.99
N LEU A 135 -3.01 11.21 -8.40
CA LEU A 135 -3.41 9.84 -8.07
C LEU A 135 -3.37 9.57 -6.56
N ALA A 136 -2.35 10.06 -5.86
CA ALA A 136 -2.23 9.92 -4.41
C ALA A 136 -3.36 10.66 -3.67
N ALA A 137 -3.76 11.84 -4.13
CA ALA A 137 -4.89 12.60 -3.58
C ALA A 137 -6.22 11.85 -3.71
N GLU A 138 -6.35 10.98 -4.71
CA GLU A 138 -7.50 10.06 -4.85
C GLU A 138 -7.42 8.85 -3.88
N ALA A 139 -6.40 8.78 -3.04
CA ALA A 139 -6.09 7.66 -2.14
C ALA A 139 -5.66 6.37 -2.86
N LYS A 140 -4.98 6.52 -4.01
CA LYS A 140 -4.38 5.40 -4.75
C LYS A 140 -2.92 5.22 -4.34
N THR A 141 -2.46 3.98 -4.21
CA THR A 141 -1.05 3.64 -4.05
C THR A 141 -0.36 3.79 -5.41
N VAL A 142 0.62 4.69 -5.52
CA VAL A 142 1.30 4.99 -6.79
C VAL A 142 2.64 4.26 -6.84
N LEU A 143 2.79 3.38 -7.82
CA LEU A 143 4.05 2.77 -8.20
C LEU A 143 4.60 3.48 -9.43
N HIS A 144 5.89 3.73 -9.44
CA HIS A 144 6.65 4.23 -10.57
C HIS A 144 7.19 3.04 -11.37
N MET A 145 7.28 3.22 -12.68
CA MET A 145 7.83 2.23 -13.59
C MET A 145 8.88 2.88 -14.48
N ALA A 146 10.01 2.21 -14.61
CA ALA A 146 11.07 2.57 -15.52
C ALA A 146 11.46 1.39 -16.42
N VAL A 147 11.86 1.71 -17.64
CA VAL A 147 12.40 0.74 -18.61
C VAL A 147 13.72 1.28 -19.12
N ASP A 148 14.76 0.46 -19.06
CA ASP A 148 16.12 0.78 -19.49
C ASP A 148 16.63 2.13 -18.93
N GLY A 149 16.34 2.36 -17.64
CA GLY A 149 16.77 3.54 -16.90
C GLY A 149 15.96 4.80 -17.15
N ARG A 150 14.81 4.74 -17.83
CA ARG A 150 13.95 5.91 -18.10
C ARG A 150 12.56 5.73 -17.51
N MET A 151 12.02 6.79 -16.91
CA MET A 151 10.62 6.81 -16.46
C MET A 151 9.68 6.53 -17.64
N THR A 152 8.74 5.60 -17.45
CA THR A 152 7.79 5.19 -18.51
C THR A 152 6.34 5.28 -18.07
N ALA A 153 6.02 4.96 -16.81
CA ALA A 153 4.65 5.01 -16.33
C ALA A 153 4.55 5.19 -14.81
N LEU A 154 3.35 5.61 -14.39
CA LEU A 154 2.84 5.46 -13.04
C LEU A 154 1.73 4.41 -13.06
N LEU A 155 1.78 3.45 -12.15
CA LEU A 155 0.79 2.40 -11.95
C LEU A 155 0.04 2.70 -10.65
N ALA A 156 -1.24 3.04 -10.75
CA ALA A 156 -2.06 3.39 -9.59
C ALA A 156 -2.90 2.20 -9.16
N VAL A 157 -2.67 1.74 -7.93
CA VAL A 157 -3.40 0.62 -7.34
C VAL A 157 -4.31 1.15 -6.25
N ALA A 158 -5.59 0.85 -6.32
CA ALA A 158 -6.58 1.22 -5.31
C ALA A 158 -7.09 -0.02 -4.58
N ASP A 159 -7.32 0.10 -3.28
CA ASP A 159 -8.05 -0.89 -2.49
C ASP A 159 -9.31 -0.22 -1.93
N THR A 160 -10.45 -0.86 -2.11
CA THR A 160 -11.74 -0.29 -1.74
C THR A 160 -11.82 -0.19 -0.22
N MET A 161 -12.12 1.01 0.27
CA MET A 161 -12.38 1.22 1.70
C MET A 161 -13.65 0.50 2.14
N ARG A 162 -13.65 -0.01 3.36
CA ARG A 162 -14.85 -0.54 3.98
C ARG A 162 -15.84 0.58 4.28
N GLU A 163 -17.12 0.37 3.95
CA GLU A 163 -18.17 1.37 4.16
C GLU A 163 -18.32 1.74 5.64
N GLU A 164 -18.11 0.76 6.53
CA GLU A 164 -18.20 0.92 7.98
C GLU A 164 -16.97 1.61 8.60
N ALA A 165 -15.85 1.74 7.89
CA ALA A 165 -14.60 2.23 8.48
C ALA A 165 -14.70 3.63 9.10
N PRO A 166 -15.32 4.65 8.45
CA PRO A 166 -15.48 5.98 9.05
C PRO A 166 -16.30 5.96 10.34
N GLU A 167 -17.37 5.16 10.39
CA GLU A 167 -18.23 5.04 11.58
C GLU A 167 -17.48 4.36 12.73
N VAL A 168 -16.73 3.29 12.44
CA VAL A 168 -15.88 2.60 13.42
C VAL A 168 -14.82 3.54 14.00
N VAL A 169 -14.13 4.31 13.15
CA VAL A 169 -13.15 5.30 13.60
C VAL A 169 -13.79 6.37 14.48
N ALA A 170 -14.95 6.89 14.08
CA ALA A 170 -15.69 7.89 14.86
C ALA A 170 -16.13 7.36 16.23
N GLU A 171 -16.59 6.12 16.32
CA GLU A 171 -16.94 5.45 17.57
C GLU A 171 -15.72 5.34 18.51
N LEU A 172 -14.60 4.84 17.99
CA LEU A 172 -13.36 4.67 18.77
C LEU A 172 -12.85 6.02 19.30
N LYS A 173 -12.92 7.08 18.49
CA LYS A 173 -12.61 8.44 18.92
C LYS A 173 -13.57 8.93 20.02
N ARG A 174 -14.87 8.64 19.90
CA ARG A 174 -15.87 8.99 20.93
C ARG A 174 -15.65 8.26 22.25
N MET A 175 -15.11 7.05 22.19
CA MET A 175 -14.64 6.29 23.35
C MET A 175 -13.36 6.89 23.99
N GLY A 176 -12.77 7.93 23.39
CA GLY A 176 -11.58 8.60 23.86
C GLY A 176 -10.27 7.89 23.49
N LEU A 177 -10.30 7.01 22.48
CA LEU A 177 -9.10 6.33 22.00
C LEU A 177 -8.36 7.19 20.97
N LYS A 178 -7.02 7.20 21.06
CA LYS A 178 -6.16 7.68 19.97
C LYS A 178 -6.22 6.67 18.84
N VAL A 179 -6.60 7.10 17.64
CA VAL A 179 -6.66 6.23 16.46
C VAL A 179 -5.52 6.60 15.53
N VAL A 180 -4.69 5.62 15.19
CA VAL A 180 -3.53 5.79 14.32
C VAL A 180 -3.66 4.86 13.12
N MET A 181 -3.44 5.37 11.92
CA MET A 181 -3.32 4.53 10.72
C MET A 181 -1.85 4.25 10.42
N LEU A 182 -1.53 2.99 10.13
CA LEU A 182 -0.22 2.52 9.73
C LEU A 182 -0.30 2.02 8.29
N THR A 183 0.62 2.44 7.43
CA THR A 183 0.69 1.96 6.04
C THR A 183 2.12 2.02 5.48
N GLY A 184 2.39 1.16 4.50
CA GLY A 184 3.60 1.23 3.67
C GLY A 184 3.52 2.26 2.54
N ASP A 185 2.35 2.87 2.31
CA ASP A 185 2.16 3.85 1.24
C ASP A 185 2.95 5.14 1.47
N SER A 186 2.98 5.99 0.43
CA SER A 186 3.50 7.36 0.56
C SER A 186 2.65 8.18 1.55
N GLU A 187 3.25 9.26 2.04
CA GLU A 187 2.60 10.18 2.99
C GLU A 187 1.31 10.77 2.40
N GLU A 188 1.33 11.09 1.11
CA GLU A 188 0.24 11.69 0.36
C GLU A 188 -0.96 10.73 0.28
N THR A 189 -0.73 9.49 -0.16
CA THR A 189 -1.76 8.45 -0.23
C THR A 189 -2.29 8.15 1.17
N ALA A 190 -1.40 8.01 2.16
CA ALA A 190 -1.80 7.71 3.53
C ALA A 190 -2.69 8.81 4.12
N ARG A 191 -2.34 10.08 3.92
CA ARG A 191 -3.17 11.21 4.37
C ARG A 191 -4.51 11.26 3.64
N ALA A 192 -4.54 10.97 2.34
CA ALA A 192 -5.77 10.91 1.57
C ALA A 192 -6.72 9.80 2.09
N VAL A 193 -6.20 8.61 2.39
CA VAL A 193 -7.00 7.53 3.01
C VAL A 193 -7.47 7.96 4.40
N ALA A 194 -6.55 8.44 5.25
CA ALA A 194 -6.84 8.84 6.62
C ALA A 194 -7.93 9.91 6.69
N ALA A 195 -7.89 10.91 5.80
CA ALA A 195 -8.91 11.94 5.70
C ALA A 195 -10.31 11.37 5.39
N LYS A 196 -10.40 10.35 4.51
CA LYS A 196 -11.67 9.71 4.16
C LYS A 196 -12.29 8.93 5.31
N VAL A 197 -11.48 8.33 6.18
CA VAL A 197 -11.95 7.59 7.38
C VAL A 197 -11.93 8.42 8.66
N GLY A 198 -11.48 9.67 8.60
CA GLY A 198 -11.42 10.58 9.74
C GLY A 198 -10.34 10.21 10.76
N ILE A 199 -9.14 9.79 10.33
CA ILE A 199 -7.97 9.55 11.19
C ILE A 199 -6.98 10.72 11.04
N ASP A 200 -6.47 11.25 12.16
CA ASP A 200 -5.53 12.38 12.16
C ASP A 200 -4.07 11.94 12.26
N ASP A 201 -3.81 10.87 13.01
CA ASP A 201 -2.47 10.33 13.23
C ASP A 201 -2.14 9.25 12.19
N VAL A 202 -1.12 9.47 11.39
CA VAL A 202 -0.70 8.58 10.30
C VAL A 202 0.78 8.25 10.42
N ALA A 203 1.11 6.97 10.35
CA ALA A 203 2.45 6.45 10.17
C ALA A 203 2.56 5.86 8.75
N ALA A 204 3.06 6.65 7.80
CA ALA A 204 3.25 6.26 6.41
C ALA A 204 4.66 5.75 6.13
N ARG A 205 4.87 5.14 4.96
CA ARG A 205 6.16 4.56 4.50
C ARG A 205 6.75 3.57 5.50
N VAL A 206 5.89 2.89 6.28
CA VAL A 206 6.32 1.94 7.30
C VAL A 206 6.59 0.59 6.66
N LEU A 207 7.84 0.14 6.77
CA LEU A 207 8.23 -1.20 6.34
C LEU A 207 7.61 -2.28 7.26
N PRO A 208 7.31 -3.49 6.74
CA PRO A 208 6.72 -4.57 7.54
C PRO A 208 7.45 -4.84 8.87
N GLU A 209 8.77 -4.84 8.87
CA GLU A 209 9.62 -5.12 10.04
C GLU A 209 9.56 -4.00 11.08
N ARG A 210 9.24 -2.78 10.62
CA ARG A 210 9.18 -1.56 11.44
C ARG A 210 7.78 -1.28 11.96
N LYS A 211 6.76 -2.07 11.61
CA LYS A 211 5.40 -1.93 12.17
C LYS A 211 5.40 -1.99 13.70
N ALA A 212 6.20 -2.90 14.26
CA ALA A 212 6.34 -3.04 15.70
C ALA A 212 6.99 -1.81 16.36
N GLU A 213 7.80 -1.03 15.64
CA GLU A 213 8.42 0.19 16.18
C GLU A 213 7.38 1.27 16.43
N VAL A 214 6.44 1.48 15.50
CA VAL A 214 5.32 2.42 15.67
C VAL A 214 4.51 2.10 16.93
N VAL A 215 4.23 0.81 17.16
CA VAL A 215 3.54 0.36 18.38
C VAL A 215 4.38 0.64 19.63
N ARG A 216 5.69 0.35 19.59
CA ARG A 216 6.60 0.62 20.71
C ARG A 216 6.72 2.10 21.04
N GLU A 217 6.75 2.98 20.05
CA GLU A 217 6.81 4.43 20.25
C GLU A 217 5.57 4.94 20.99
N LEU A 218 4.39 4.47 20.62
CA LEU A 218 3.14 4.78 21.33
C LEU A 218 3.14 4.22 22.76
N GLN A 219 3.66 3.00 22.95
CA GLN A 219 3.81 2.40 24.28
C GLN A 219 4.79 3.18 25.17
N GLN A 220 5.88 3.70 24.61
CA GLN A 220 6.85 4.54 25.33
C GLN A 220 6.25 5.88 25.77
N GLN A 221 5.20 6.36 25.10
CA GLN A 221 4.41 7.51 25.54
C GLN A 221 3.45 7.17 26.69
N GLY A 222 3.47 5.94 27.20
CA GLY A 222 2.62 5.45 28.29
C GLY A 222 1.23 4.98 27.84
N LEU A 223 1.00 4.84 26.52
CA LEU A 223 -0.27 4.37 25.99
C LEU A 223 -0.34 2.84 26.02
N SER A 224 -1.49 2.31 26.45
CA SER A 224 -1.85 0.92 26.18
C SER A 224 -2.37 0.82 24.75
N VAL A 225 -1.73 0.02 23.91
CA VAL A 225 -1.96 -0.01 22.46
C VAL A 225 -2.58 -1.34 22.04
N ALA A 226 -3.66 -1.26 21.26
CA ALA A 226 -4.16 -2.38 20.45
C ALA A 226 -3.75 -2.17 18.98
N MET A 227 -3.49 -3.27 18.27
CA MET A 227 -3.26 -3.24 16.82
C MET A 227 -4.32 -4.10 16.13
N ALA A 228 -4.91 -3.57 15.06
CA ALA A 228 -5.83 -4.27 14.19
C ALA A 228 -5.19 -4.43 12.81
N GLY A 229 -5.13 -5.67 12.33
CA GLY A 229 -4.53 -6.09 11.07
C GLY A 229 -5.20 -7.38 10.59
N ASP A 230 -5.02 -7.74 9.33
CA ASP A 230 -5.58 -8.95 8.70
C ASP A 230 -4.67 -10.19 8.80
N GLY A 231 -3.40 -10.03 9.19
CA GLY A 231 -2.47 -11.14 9.44
C GLY A 231 -1.06 -10.70 9.76
#